data_AF-U3B332-F1
#
_entry.id   AF-U3B332-F1
#
_cell.length_a   1.000
_cell.length_b   1.000
_cell.length_c   1.000
_cell.angle_alpha   90.00
_cell.angle_beta   90.00
_cell.angle_gamma   90.00
#
_symmetry.space_group_name_H-M   'P 1'
#
loop_
_entity.id
_entity.type
_entity.pdbx_description
1 polymer ?
#
loop_
_entity_poly.entity_id
_entity_poly.type
_entity_poly.pdbx_seq_one_letter_code
_entity_poly.pdbx_strand_id
1 'polypeptide(L)'
;MYMNLWPMRKELSPMFPEHRVITATRFGVRVMPAVAAISVLTQFTFHNGAGLPQAIVVALFAISLPIQGFWWLGTRSNTLLPPALATWYREIHQKILDSGVLLEPAKAKPRYKELAQLLNRAFRQLDKTVLERWF
;
A
#
# COMPACT_ATOMS: atom_id res chain seq x y z
N MET A 1 -6.34 -4.56 8.34
CA MET A 1 -6.36 -3.42 7.39
C MET A 1 -5.44 -3.74 6.22
N TYR A 2 -5.91 -3.65 4.97
CA TYR A 2 -5.22 -4.13 3.74
C TYR A 2 -3.78 -3.59 3.58
N MET A 3 -3.52 -2.38 4.08
CA MET A 3 -2.19 -1.75 4.14
C MET A 3 -1.14 -2.56 4.92
N ASN A 4 -1.54 -3.28 5.97
CA ASN A 4 -0.65 -4.17 6.75
C ASN A 4 -0.55 -5.59 6.18
N LEU A 5 -1.45 -5.93 5.24
CA LEU A 5 -1.47 -7.25 4.61
C LEU A 5 -0.56 -7.31 3.39
N TRP A 6 -0.37 -6.16 2.71
CA TRP A 6 0.43 -6.06 1.51
C TRP A 6 1.92 -6.23 1.83
N PRO A 7 2.63 -7.20 1.21
CA PRO A 7 4.05 -7.36 1.38
C PRO A 7 4.77 -6.15 0.76
N MET A 8 5.37 -5.31 1.61
CA MET A 8 6.09 -4.11 1.18
C MET A 8 7.49 -4.46 0.67
N ARG A 9 7.53 -5.20 -0.44
CA ARG A 9 8.73 -5.69 -1.12
C ARG A 9 9.02 -4.82 -2.34
N LYS A 10 10.31 -4.59 -2.62
CA LYS A 10 10.75 -3.68 -3.71
C LYS A 10 10.43 -4.30 -5.07
N GLU A 11 10.46 -5.62 -5.13
CA GLU A 11 10.09 -6.46 -6.27
C GLU A 11 8.66 -6.21 -6.78
N LEU A 12 7.73 -5.91 -5.87
CA LEU A 12 6.33 -5.64 -6.23
C LEU A 12 6.08 -4.16 -6.61
N SER A 13 7.03 -3.27 -6.32
CA SER A 13 6.92 -1.84 -6.59
C SER A 13 6.75 -1.47 -8.07
N PRO A 14 7.46 -2.09 -9.05
CA PRO A 14 7.25 -1.78 -10.47
C PRO A 14 5.91 -2.32 -11.00
N MET A 15 5.40 -3.42 -10.45
CA MET A 15 4.19 -4.08 -10.94
C MET A 15 2.91 -3.52 -10.27
N PHE A 16 3.01 -3.01 -9.04
CA PHE A 16 1.86 -2.60 -8.23
C PHE A 16 2.01 -1.17 -7.67
N PRO A 17 1.16 -0.21 -8.07
CA PRO A 17 1.16 1.14 -7.50
C PRO A 17 0.84 1.20 -6.01
N GLU A 18 0.33 0.11 -5.43
CA GLU A 18 0.03 -0.08 -4.00
C GLU A 18 1.22 0.25 -3.10
N HIS A 19 2.45 -0.10 -3.50
CA HIS A 19 3.64 0.22 -2.72
C HIS A 19 3.81 1.74 -2.55
N ARG A 20 3.59 2.50 -3.63
CA ARG A 20 3.72 3.96 -3.65
C ARG A 20 2.61 4.62 -2.84
N VAL A 21 1.36 4.18 -3.02
CA VAL A 21 0.21 4.75 -2.29
C VAL A 21 0.33 4.47 -0.79
N ILE A 22 0.71 3.25 -0.40
CA ILE A 22 0.90 2.91 1.01
C ILE A 22 2.03 3.75 1.63
N THR A 23 3.12 3.93 0.91
CA THR A 23 4.26 4.73 1.36
C THR A 23 3.88 6.20 1.48
N ALA A 24 3.18 6.76 0.49
CA ALA A 24 2.71 8.14 0.48
C ALA A 24 1.74 8.41 1.65
N THR A 25 0.79 7.51 1.90
CA THR A 25 -0.14 7.65 3.02
C THR A 25 0.59 7.55 4.36
N ARG A 26 1.53 6.61 4.53
CA ARG A 26 2.32 6.47 5.77
C ARG A 26 3.25 7.66 5.99
N PHE A 27 3.83 8.19 4.92
CA PHE A 27 4.63 9.41 4.93
C PHE A 27 3.78 10.61 5.32
N GLY A 28 2.58 10.76 4.73
CA GLY A 28 1.62 11.81 5.08
C GLY A 28 1.29 11.79 6.58
N VAL A 29 0.92 10.63 7.13
CA VAL A 29 0.62 10.49 8.56
C VAL A 29 1.81 10.84 9.46
N ARG A 30 3.04 10.53 9.03
CA ARG A 30 4.25 10.79 9.83
C ARG A 30 4.77 12.22 9.69
N VAL A 31 4.60 12.85 8.53
CA VAL A 31 5.17 14.17 8.20
C VAL A 31 4.19 15.30 8.48
N MET A 32 2.88 15.05 8.39
CA MET A 32 1.87 16.08 8.65
C MET A 32 1.93 16.73 10.03
N PRO A 33 2.21 16.02 11.14
CA PRO A 33 2.34 16.68 12.43
C PRO A 33 3.47 17.70 12.46
N ALA A 34 4.60 17.40 11.79
CA ALA A 34 5.73 18.32 11.69
C ALA A 34 5.41 19.50 10.77
N VAL A 35 4.77 19.25 9.62
CA VAL A 35 4.33 20.32 8.70
C VAL A 35 3.31 21.24 9.37
N ALA A 36 2.36 20.69 10.14
CA ALA A 36 1.41 21.47 10.91
C ALA A 36 2.11 22.31 11.98
N ALA A 37 3.05 21.74 12.75
CA ALA A 37 3.82 22.47 13.76
C ALA A 37 4.65 23.61 13.16
N ILE A 38 5.36 23.36 12.05
CA ILE A 38 6.14 24.38 11.34
C ILE A 38 5.22 25.46 10.77
N SER A 39 4.06 25.08 10.23
CA SER A 39 3.09 26.04 9.70
C SER A 39 2.53 26.95 10.80
N VAL A 40 2.17 26.39 11.95
CA VAL A 40 1.70 27.16 13.12
C VAL A 40 2.80 28.05 13.67
N LEU A 41 4.03 27.54 13.84
CA LEU A 41 5.18 28.32 14.29
C LEU A 41 5.47 29.50 13.35
N THR A 42 5.51 29.25 12.04
CA THR A 42 5.77 30.29 11.03
C THR A 42 4.69 31.37 11.03
N GLN A 43 3.42 31.00 11.21
CA GLN A 43 2.34 31.99 11.29
C GLN A 43 2.34 32.78 12.59
N PHE A 44 2.73 32.14 13.69
CA PHE A 44 2.90 32.79 14.98
C PHE A 44 4.05 33.79 14.97
N THR A 45 5.16 33.48 14.28
CA THR A 45 6.33 34.38 14.20
C THR A 45 6.21 35.49 13.15
N PHE A 46 5.51 35.28 12.04
CA PHE A 46 5.53 36.23 10.91
C PHE A 46 4.23 36.99 10.66
N HIS A 47 3.05 36.50 11.08
CA HIS A 47 1.77 37.03 10.57
C HIS A 47 0.76 37.52 11.63
N ASN A 48 1.12 37.62 12.92
CA ASN A 48 0.23 38.13 14.00
C ASN A 48 -1.23 37.60 13.93
N GLY A 49 -1.41 36.33 13.54
CA GLY A 49 -2.74 35.70 13.41
C GLY A 49 -3.48 35.91 12.09
N ALA A 50 -3.04 36.81 11.19
CA ALA A 50 -3.69 37.05 9.89
C ALA A 50 -3.54 35.87 8.91
N GLY A 51 -2.53 35.01 9.11
CA GLY A 51 -2.29 33.82 8.28
C GLY A 51 -3.14 32.60 8.66
N LEU A 52 -3.83 32.59 9.81
CA LEU A 52 -4.53 31.41 10.34
C LEU A 52 -5.45 30.72 9.32
N PRO A 53 -6.27 31.44 8.52
CA PRO A 53 -7.10 30.81 7.50
C PRO A 53 -6.28 30.04 6.45
N GLN A 54 -5.12 30.57 6.05
CA GLN A 54 -4.24 29.92 5.07
C GLN A 54 -3.59 28.65 5.64
N ALA A 55 -3.19 28.64 6.92
CA ALA A 55 -2.66 27.42 7.54
C ALA A 55 -3.73 26.34 7.62
N ILE A 56 -4.97 26.71 7.94
CA ILE A 56 -6.09 25.77 7.99
C ILE A 56 -6.34 25.17 6.60
N VAL A 57 -6.32 25.97 5.53
CA VAL A 57 -6.47 25.47 4.16
C VAL A 57 -5.35 24.50 3.78
N VAL A 58 -4.09 24.83 4.09
CA VAL A 58 -2.94 23.96 3.81
C VAL A 58 -3.02 22.66 4.64
N ALA A 59 -3.40 22.75 5.91
CA ALA A 59 -3.56 21.59 6.78
C ALA A 59 -4.69 20.67 6.30
N LEU A 60 -5.85 21.22 5.92
CA LEU A 60 -6.96 20.46 5.36
C LEU A 60 -6.59 19.83 4.01
N PHE A 61 -5.92 20.56 3.14
CA PHE A 61 -5.43 20.04 1.87
C PHE A 61 -4.44 18.90 2.08
N ALA A 62 -3.48 19.09 2.99
CA ALA A 62 -2.55 18.05 3.38
C ALA A 62 -3.31 16.81 3.84
N ILE A 63 -4.19 16.91 4.84
CA ILE A 63 -4.97 15.79 5.40
C ILE A 63 -5.86 15.10 4.35
N SER A 64 -6.32 15.80 3.31
CA SER A 64 -7.13 15.20 2.25
C SER A 64 -6.36 14.17 1.40
N LEU A 65 -5.06 14.37 1.18
CA LEU A 65 -4.21 13.50 0.36
C LEU A 65 -4.11 12.05 0.89
N PRO A 66 -3.80 11.80 2.18
CA PRO A 66 -3.74 10.45 2.73
C PRO A 66 -5.13 9.80 2.79
N ILE A 67 -6.20 10.58 3.01
CA ILE A 67 -7.58 10.06 3.00
C ILE A 67 -7.93 9.54 1.59
N GLN A 68 -7.60 10.29 0.54
CA GLN A 68 -7.75 9.83 -0.85
C GLN A 68 -6.96 8.55 -1.11
N GLY A 69 -5.72 8.46 -0.58
CA GLY A 69 -4.90 7.25 -0.65
C GLY A 69 -5.55 6.05 0.05
N PHE A 70 -6.11 6.23 1.25
CA PHE A 70 -6.83 5.18 1.97
C PHE A 70 -8.06 4.69 1.22
N TRP A 71 -8.85 5.60 0.66
CA TRP A 71 -10.06 5.26 -0.07
C TRP A 71 -9.75 4.47 -1.34
N TRP A 72 -8.75 4.93 -2.11
CA TRP A 72 -8.25 4.20 -3.29
C TRP A 72 -7.77 2.79 -2.93
N LEU A 73 -6.96 2.67 -1.88
CA LEU A 73 -6.40 1.38 -1.45
C LEU A 73 -7.49 0.40 -0.97
N GLY A 74 -8.53 0.92 -0.30
CA GLY A 74 -9.69 0.17 0.11
C GLY A 74 -10.46 -0.41 -1.08
N THR A 75 -10.79 0.44 -2.05
CA THR A 75 -11.48 0.03 -3.28
C THR A 75 -10.63 -0.98 -4.06
N ARG A 76 -9.34 -0.70 -4.25
CA ARG A 76 -8.41 -1.59 -4.95
C ARG A 76 -8.35 -2.99 -4.33
N SER A 77 -8.29 -3.07 -3.00
CA SER A 77 -8.24 -4.36 -2.30
C SER A 77 -9.40 -5.30 -2.63
N ASN A 78 -10.58 -4.72 -2.93
CA ASN A 78 -11.80 -5.45 -3.23
C ASN A 78 -12.03 -5.64 -4.73
N THR A 79 -11.27 -4.95 -5.59
CA THR A 79 -11.33 -5.17 -7.04
C THR A 79 -10.88 -6.58 -7.42
N LEU A 80 -11.51 -7.13 -8.44
CA LEU A 80 -11.16 -8.42 -9.03
C LEU A 80 -9.83 -8.32 -9.79
N LEU A 81 -9.04 -9.39 -9.76
CA LEU A 81 -7.82 -9.45 -10.54
C LEU A 81 -8.14 -9.48 -12.04
N PRO A 82 -7.42 -8.70 -12.87
CA PRO A 82 -7.45 -8.89 -14.31
C PRO A 82 -6.90 -10.29 -14.66
N PRO A 83 -7.28 -10.85 -15.82
CA PRO A 83 -6.95 -12.23 -16.19
C PRO A 83 -5.43 -12.53 -16.16
N ALA A 84 -4.58 -11.58 -16.57
CA ALA A 84 -3.12 -11.73 -16.50
C ALA A 84 -2.62 -11.97 -15.06
N LEU A 85 -3.16 -11.22 -14.08
CA LEU A 85 -2.80 -11.40 -12.68
C LEU A 85 -3.44 -12.65 -12.08
N ALA A 86 -4.60 -13.08 -12.57
CA ALA A 86 -5.22 -14.33 -12.16
C ALA A 86 -4.38 -15.56 -12.60
N THR A 87 -3.79 -15.51 -13.79
CA THR A 87 -2.81 -16.51 -14.24
C THR A 87 -1.59 -16.51 -13.32
N TRP A 88 -0.99 -15.34 -13.08
CA TRP A 88 0.16 -15.20 -12.19
C TRP A 88 -0.13 -15.68 -10.75
N TYR A 89 -1.32 -15.41 -10.21
CA TYR A 89 -1.78 -15.93 -8.92
C TYR A 89 -1.79 -17.47 -8.89
N ARG A 90 -2.25 -18.12 -9.95
CA ARG A 90 -2.26 -19.59 -10.03
C ARG A 90 -0.84 -20.16 -10.12
N GLU A 91 0.06 -19.51 -10.85
CA GLU A 91 1.46 -19.93 -10.93
C GLU A 91 2.15 -19.90 -9.57
N ILE A 92 1.96 -18.82 -8.79
CA ILE A 92 2.48 -18.73 -7.42
C ILE A 92 1.85 -19.81 -6.52
N HIS A 93 0.55 -20.04 -6.65
CA HIS A 93 -0.16 -21.06 -5.87
C HIS A 93 0.39 -22.47 -6.13
N GLN A 94 0.60 -22.82 -7.41
CA GLN A 94 1.22 -24.09 -7.80
C GLN A 94 2.64 -24.23 -7.25
N LYS A 95 3.45 -23.17 -7.25
CA LYS A 95 4.82 -23.23 -6.69
C LYS A 95 4.85 -23.44 -5.19
N ILE A 96 3.91 -22.83 -4.46
CA ILE A 96 3.82 -23.07 -3.02
C ILE A 96 3.40 -24.52 -2.74
N LEU A 97 2.49 -25.07 -3.54
CA LEU A 97 2.15 -26.50 -3.46
C LEU A 97 3.36 -27.39 -3.76
N ASP A 98 4.14 -27.06 -4.78
CA ASP A 98 5.38 -27.78 -5.17
C ASP A 98 6.45 -27.73 -4.07
N SER A 99 6.52 -26.63 -3.31
CA SER A 99 7.36 -26.52 -2.10
C SER A 99 6.86 -27.34 -0.90
N GLY A 100 5.81 -28.15 -1.08
CA GLY A 100 5.29 -29.08 -0.05
C GLY A 100 4.30 -28.46 0.92
N VAL A 101 3.81 -27.25 0.66
CA VAL A 101 2.87 -26.55 1.55
C VAL A 101 1.45 -26.77 1.09
N LEU A 102 0.60 -27.33 1.95
CA LEU A 102 -0.83 -27.45 1.72
C LEU A 102 -1.49 -26.05 1.73
N LEU A 103 -1.99 -25.64 0.57
CA LEU A 103 -2.81 -24.43 0.40
C LEU A 103 -4.26 -24.80 0.11
N GLU A 104 -5.18 -23.96 0.60
CA GLU A 104 -6.59 -24.00 0.20
C GLU A 104 -6.74 -23.86 -1.32
N PRO A 105 -7.77 -24.47 -1.94
CA PRO A 105 -7.98 -24.42 -3.38
C PRO A 105 -8.06 -22.98 -3.89
N ALA A 106 -7.38 -22.73 -5.01
CA ALA A 106 -7.33 -21.42 -5.64
C ALA A 106 -8.75 -20.88 -5.88
N LYS A 107 -9.07 -19.70 -5.33
CA LYS A 107 -10.39 -19.08 -5.52
C LYS A 107 -10.59 -18.75 -7.00
N ALA A 108 -11.77 -19.08 -7.53
CA ALA A 108 -12.11 -18.86 -8.94
C ALA A 108 -12.07 -17.38 -9.37
N LYS A 109 -12.32 -16.46 -8.42
CA LYS A 109 -12.28 -15.00 -8.61
C LYS A 109 -11.38 -14.35 -7.56
N PRO A 110 -10.04 -14.43 -7.71
CA PRO A 110 -9.14 -13.83 -6.73
C PRO A 110 -9.28 -12.30 -6.76
N ARG A 111 -9.26 -11.69 -5.58
CA ARG A 111 -9.20 -10.23 -5.39
C ARG A 111 -7.79 -9.83 -5.00
N TYR A 112 -7.47 -8.54 -5.11
CA TYR A 112 -6.15 -8.02 -4.73
C TYR A 112 -5.77 -8.34 -3.28
N LYS A 113 -6.76 -8.44 -2.39
CA LYS A 113 -6.58 -8.95 -1.01
C LYS A 113 -6.05 -10.38 -0.95
N GLU A 114 -6.59 -11.28 -1.76
CA GLU A 114 -6.21 -12.69 -1.78
C GLU A 114 -4.83 -12.86 -2.41
N LEU A 115 -4.53 -12.07 -3.44
CA LEU A 115 -3.18 -12.00 -4.02
C LEU A 115 -2.15 -11.56 -2.99
N ALA A 116 -2.44 -10.49 -2.23
CA ALA A 116 -1.56 -10.01 -1.17
C ALA A 116 -1.27 -11.09 -0.11
N GLN A 117 -2.29 -11.86 0.27
CA GLN A 117 -2.14 -12.97 1.21
C GLN A 117 -1.27 -14.10 0.64
N LEU A 118 -1.51 -14.48 -0.61
CA LEU A 118 -0.72 -15.51 -1.28
C LEU A 118 0.74 -15.07 -1.41
N LEU A 119 0.98 -13.84 -1.85
CA LEU A 119 2.33 -13.27 -1.92
C LEU A 119 3.01 -13.27 -0.57
N ASN A 120 2.34 -12.83 0.49
CA ASN A 120 2.95 -12.82 1.82
C ASN A 120 3.29 -14.23 2.33
N ARG A 121 2.50 -15.25 1.96
CA ARG A 121 2.86 -16.66 2.22
C ARG A 121 4.04 -17.10 1.35
N ALA A 122 4.03 -16.74 0.07
CA ALA A 122 5.12 -17.03 -0.86
C ALA A 122 6.46 -16.46 -0.34
N PHE A 123 6.49 -15.18 0.03
CA PHE A 123 7.67 -14.51 0.59
C PHE A 123 8.14 -15.07 1.94
N ARG A 124 7.30 -15.80 2.66
CA ARG A 124 7.67 -16.45 3.92
C ARG A 124 8.22 -17.86 3.71
N GLN A 125 7.80 -18.54 2.65
CA GLN A 125 8.07 -19.97 2.43
C GLN A 125 9.06 -20.23 1.30
N LEU A 126 9.06 -19.40 0.25
CA LEU A 126 10.05 -19.46 -0.82
C LEU A 126 11.29 -18.66 -0.42
N ASP A 127 12.46 -19.22 -0.71
CA ASP A 127 13.74 -18.56 -0.52
C ASP A 127 13.82 -17.26 -1.33
N LYS A 128 14.47 -16.24 -0.75
CA LYS A 128 14.64 -14.91 -1.36
C LYS A 128 15.20 -14.98 -2.78
N THR A 129 16.12 -15.91 -3.03
CA THR A 129 16.75 -16.17 -4.34
C THR A 129 15.77 -16.65 -5.40
N VAL A 130 14.74 -17.43 -5.02
CA VAL A 130 13.71 -17.90 -5.97
C VAL A 130 12.79 -16.74 -6.35
N LEU A 131 12.50 -15.86 -5.39
CA LEU A 131 11.64 -14.69 -5.58
C LEU A 131 12.33 -13.59 -6.39
N GLU A 132 13.61 -13.30 -6.14
CA GLU A 132 14.38 -12.31 -6.90
C GLU A 132 14.51 -12.65 -8.39
N ARG A 133 14.48 -13.93 -8.75
CA ARG A 133 14.52 -14.35 -10.17
C ARG A 133 13.20 -14.11 -10.91
N TRP A 134 12.12 -13.86 -10.19
CA TRP A 134 10.75 -13.76 -10.71
C TRP A 134 10.25 -12.31 -10.88
N PHE A 135 10.92 -11.35 -10.27
CA PHE A 135 10.56 -9.93 -10.26
C PHE A 135 11.67 -9.07 -10.84
#